data_AF-A0A520N2B3-F1
#
_entry.id   AF-A0A520N2B3-F1
#
_cell.length_a   1.000
_cell.length_b   1.000
_cell.length_c   1.000
_cell.angle_alpha   90.00
_cell.angle_beta   90.00
_cell.angle_gamma   90.00
#
_symmetry.space_group_name_H-M   'P 1'
#
loop_
_entity.id
_entity.type
_entity.pdbx_description
1 polymer ?
#
loop_
_entity_poly.entity_id
_entity_poly.type
_entity_poly.pdbx_seq_one_letter_code
_entity_poly.pdbx_strand_id
1 'polypeptide(L)'
;MKTDSLKLKIVIAINALILALGALTNLIFMPIAIGYIASIITVYYMGSKISDATLNVGYIWLSKWTLFIIFLILIGINTPDTFLHAMALFIFFNVSVNPAIFILKQETS
;
A
#
# COMPACT_ATOMS: atom_id res chain seq x y z
N MET A 1 11.10 15.06 13.91
CA MET A 1 10.45 16.04 12.99
C MET A 1 11.15 16.16 11.62
N LYS A 2 12.43 16.58 11.50
CA LYS A 2 13.12 16.68 10.19
C LYS A 2 13.41 15.31 9.54
N THR A 3 13.75 14.31 10.36
CA THR A 3 14.06 12.93 9.90
C THR A 3 12.83 12.16 9.43
N ASP A 4 11.67 12.37 10.07
CA ASP A 4 10.42 11.67 9.74
C ASP A 4 9.84 12.15 8.40
N SER A 5 9.91 13.46 8.15
CA SER A 5 9.54 14.03 6.84
C SER A 5 10.46 13.58 5.71
N LEU A 6 11.75 13.37 5.98
CA LEU A 6 12.68 12.82 5.00
C LEU A 6 12.36 11.36 4.67
N LYS A 7 12.10 10.52 5.68
CA LYS A 7 11.69 9.11 5.49
C LYS A 7 10.43 9.01 4.62
N LEU A 8 9.41 9.83 4.91
CA LEU A 8 8.18 9.86 4.11
C LEU A 8 8.46 10.25 2.65
N LYS A 9 9.28 11.28 2.41
CA LYS A 9 9.67 11.69 1.05
C LYS A 9 10.41 10.58 0.30
N ILE A 10 11.30 9.85 0.97
CA ILE A 10 12.01 8.70 0.38
C ILE A 10 11.03 7.60 -0.01
N VAL A 11 10.08 7.25 0.89
CA VAL A 11 9.05 6.24 0.59
C VAL A 11 8.22 6.65 -0.62
N ILE A 12 7.77 7.91 -0.68
CA ILE A 12 7.00 8.42 -1.81
C ILE A 12 7.82 8.37 -3.10
N ALA A 13 9.09 8.81 -3.05
CA ALA A 13 9.97 8.82 -4.21
C ALA A 13 10.24 7.41 -4.76
N ILE A 14 10.49 6.43 -3.90
CA ILE A 14 10.72 5.04 -4.31
C ILE A 14 9.45 4.45 -4.93
N ASN A 15 8.28 4.63 -4.31
CA ASN A 15 7.02 4.15 -4.90
C ASN A 15 6.74 4.82 -6.25
N ALA A 16 6.96 6.14 -6.37
CA ALA A 16 6.77 6.86 -7.62
C ALA A 16 7.73 6.38 -8.73
N LEU A 17 8.98 6.08 -8.38
CA LEU A 17 9.96 5.54 -9.31
C LEU A 17 9.55 4.15 -9.82
N ILE A 18 9.17 3.23 -8.93
CA ILE A 18 8.72 1.89 -9.31
C ILE A 18 7.45 1.98 -10.18
N LEU A 19 6.52 2.87 -9.82
CA LEU A 19 5.31 3.12 -10.60
C LEU A 19 5.64 3.60 -12.02
N ALA A 20 6.55 4.58 -12.16
CA ALA A 20 6.98 5.11 -13.44
C ALA A 20 7.64 4.03 -14.31
N LEU A 21 8.54 3.23 -13.74
CA LEU A 21 9.22 2.15 -14.46
C LEU A 21 8.21 1.09 -14.97
N GLY A 22 7.24 0.69 -14.14
CA GLY A 22 6.18 -0.24 -14.58
C GLY A 22 5.21 0.37 -15.60
N ALA A 23 4.96 1.68 -15.55
CA ALA A 23 4.10 2.35 -16.53
C ALA A 23 4.79 2.47 -17.90
N LEU A 24 6.12 2.56 -17.94
CA LEU A 24 6.90 2.53 -19.17
C LEU A 24 6.86 1.15 -19.86
N THR A 25 6.68 0.06 -19.10
CA THR A 25 6.50 -1.28 -19.67
C THR A 25 5.08 -1.50 -20.17
N ASN A 26 4.06 -1.11 -19.38
CA ASN A 26 2.66 -1.20 -19.79
C ASN A 26 1.79 -0.14 -19.13
N LEU A 27 1.07 0.66 -19.92
CA LEU A 27 0.23 1.73 -19.39
C LEU A 27 -0.95 1.23 -18.54
N ILE A 28 -1.42 -0.02 -18.78
CA ILE A 28 -2.52 -0.65 -18.01
C ILE A 28 -2.10 -0.94 -16.56
N PHE A 29 -0.80 -1.05 -16.28
CA PHE A 29 -0.29 -1.20 -14.91
C PHE A 29 -0.74 -0.06 -13.99
N MET A 30 -0.75 1.18 -14.50
CA MET A 30 -1.02 2.38 -13.71
C MET A 30 -2.42 2.38 -13.05
N PRO A 31 -3.54 2.16 -13.77
CA PRO A 31 -4.85 2.09 -13.12
C PRO A 31 -4.97 0.92 -12.12
N ILE A 32 -4.32 -0.23 -12.37
CA ILE A 32 -4.33 -1.35 -11.42
C ILE A 32 -3.55 -0.98 -10.14
N ALA A 33 -2.38 -0.36 -10.27
CA ALA A 33 -1.59 0.11 -9.14
C ALA A 33 -2.31 1.21 -8.32
N ILE A 34 -3.01 2.13 -8.98
CA ILE A 34 -3.84 3.14 -8.32
C ILE A 34 -4.99 2.47 -7.56
N GLY A 35 -5.65 1.49 -8.18
CA GLY A 35 -6.71 0.71 -7.54
C GLY A 35 -6.23 -0.03 -6.29
N TYR A 36 -5.00 -0.55 -6.30
CA TYR A 36 -4.39 -1.17 -5.15
C TYR A 36 -4.22 -0.17 -4.00
N ILE A 37 -3.61 0.99 -4.26
CA ILE A 37 -3.38 2.03 -3.25
C ILE A 37 -4.72 2.51 -2.67
N ALA A 38 -5.72 2.76 -3.52
CA ALA A 38 -7.06 3.16 -3.08
C ALA A 38 -7.70 2.10 -2.17
N SER A 39 -7.57 0.82 -2.51
CA SER A 39 -8.08 -0.29 -1.69
C SER A 39 -7.41 -0.35 -0.33
N ILE A 40 -6.10 -0.14 -0.26
CA ILE A 40 -5.37 -0.09 1.02
C ILE A 40 -5.83 1.10 1.86
N ILE A 41 -6.05 2.27 1.26
CA ILE A 41 -6.61 3.44 1.97
C ILE A 41 -7.99 3.10 2.55
N THR A 42 -8.84 2.40 1.81
CA THR A 42 -10.14 1.95 2.31
C THR A 42 -10.00 0.98 3.48
N VAL A 43 -9.05 0.04 3.44
CA VAL A 43 -8.75 -0.84 4.58
C VAL A 43 -8.37 -0.01 5.80
N TYR A 44 -7.51 0.99 5.66
CA TYR A 44 -7.15 1.87 6.77
C TYR A 44 -8.32 2.66 7.32
N TYR A 45 -9.16 3.20 6.44
CA TYR A 45 -10.37 3.92 6.82
C TYR A 45 -11.35 3.01 7.60
N MET A 46 -11.57 1.78 7.13
CA MET A 46 -12.42 0.83 7.86
C MET A 46 -11.79 0.40 9.19
N GLY A 47 -10.48 0.14 9.21
CA GLY A 47 -9.74 -0.19 10.41
C GLY A 47 -9.83 0.90 11.49
N SER A 48 -9.85 2.18 11.09
CA SER A 48 -10.03 3.30 12.03
C SER A 48 -11.36 3.30 12.78
N LYS A 49 -12.35 2.52 12.33
CA LYS A 49 -13.66 2.35 12.99
C LYS A 49 -13.66 1.20 14.00
N ILE A 50 -12.61 0.38 14.05
CA ILE A 50 -12.46 -0.73 14.99
C ILE A 50 -11.82 -0.19 16.27
N SER A 51 -12.57 -0.23 17.37
CA SER A 51 -12.13 0.28 18.68
C SER A 51 -11.10 -0.62 19.36
N ASP A 52 -11.21 -1.94 19.20
CA ASP A 52 -10.24 -2.88 19.76
C ASP A 52 -8.94 -2.84 18.97
N ALA A 53 -7.85 -2.49 19.64
CA ALA A 53 -6.53 -2.31 19.01
C ALA A 53 -5.98 -3.61 18.41
N THR A 54 -6.20 -4.75 19.06
CA THR A 54 -5.72 -6.06 18.58
C THR A 54 -6.49 -6.48 17.34
N LEU A 55 -7.82 -6.33 17.35
CA LEU A 55 -8.67 -6.61 16.19
C LEU A 55 -8.34 -5.68 15.02
N ASN A 56 -8.06 -4.40 15.28
CA ASN A 56 -7.69 -3.43 14.25
C ASN A 56 -6.36 -3.81 13.57
N VAL A 57 -5.32 -4.13 14.36
CA VAL A 57 -4.02 -4.57 13.83
C VAL A 57 -4.18 -5.84 12.99
N GLY A 58 -4.92 -6.84 13.49
CA GLY A 58 -5.20 -8.08 12.76
C GLY A 58 -5.96 -7.83 11.45
N TYR A 59 -7.00 -6.99 11.49
CA TYR A 59 -7.79 -6.60 10.33
C TYR A 59 -6.94 -5.92 9.25
N ILE A 60 -6.15 -4.92 9.62
CA ILE A 60 -5.29 -4.21 8.66
C ILE A 60 -4.26 -5.17 8.06
N TRP A 61 -3.60 -5.98 8.89
CA TRP A 61 -2.57 -6.90 8.43
C TRP A 61 -3.13 -7.92 7.43
N LEU A 62 -4.19 -8.63 7.80
CA LEU A 62 -4.82 -9.64 6.94
C LEU A 62 -5.36 -9.03 5.64
N SER A 63 -6.03 -7.88 5.73
CA SER A 63 -6.63 -7.23 4.56
C SER A 63 -5.58 -6.75 3.56
N LYS A 64 -4.46 -6.18 4.02
CA LYS A 64 -3.34 -5.76 3.16
C LYS A 64 -2.75 -6.92 2.36
N TRP A 65 -2.48 -8.04 3.02
CA TRP A 65 -1.88 -9.21 2.36
C TRP A 65 -2.87 -9.91 1.44
N THR A 66 -4.16 -9.91 1.80
CA THR A 66 -5.22 -10.39 0.90
C THR A 66 -5.30 -9.54 -0.37
N LEU A 67 -5.32 -8.21 -0.23
CA LEU A 67 -5.31 -7.30 -1.38
C LEU A 67 -4.04 -7.43 -2.22
N PHE A 68 -2.88 -7.62 -1.58
CA PHE A 68 -1.62 -7.89 -2.29
C PHE A 68 -1.74 -9.09 -3.22
N ILE A 69 -2.27 -10.22 -2.74
CA ILE A 69 -2.45 -11.43 -3.54
C ILE A 69 -3.45 -11.19 -4.68
N ILE A 70 -4.61 -10.59 -4.38
CA ILE A 70 -5.66 -10.31 -5.37
C ILE A 70 -5.11 -9.43 -6.50
N PHE A 71 -4.43 -8.33 -6.17
CA PHE A 71 -3.89 -7.42 -7.17
C PHE A 71 -2.71 -8.02 -7.93
N LEU A 72 -1.90 -8.90 -7.33
CA LEU A 72 -0.89 -9.65 -8.07
C LEU A 72 -1.50 -10.62 -9.09
N ILE A 73 -2.60 -11.29 -8.73
CA ILE A 73 -3.34 -12.14 -9.67
C ILE A 73 -3.88 -11.27 -10.83
N LEU A 74 -4.48 -10.11 -10.52
CA LEU A 74 -4.96 -9.18 -11.55
C LEU A 74 -3.83 -8.74 -12.49
N ILE A 75 -2.66 -8.40 -11.96
CA ILE A 75 -1.49 -8.05 -12.78
C ILE A 75 -1.01 -9.25 -13.60
N GLY A 76 -0.90 -10.44 -13.01
CA GLY A 76 -0.44 -11.64 -13.70
C GLY A 76 -1.34 -12.03 -14.88
N ILE A 77 -2.64 -11.75 -14.78
CA ILE A 77 -3.61 -12.00 -15.85
C ILE A 77 -3.57 -10.91 -16.94
N ASN A 78 -3.52 -9.64 -16.54
CA ASN A 78 -3.75 -8.51 -17.47
C ASN A 78 -2.46 -7.90 -18.04
N THR A 79 -1.39 -7.86 -17.25
CA THR A 79 -0.11 -7.21 -17.60
C THR A 79 1.08 -7.98 -17.01
N PRO A 80 1.32 -9.24 -17.43
CA PRO A 80 2.34 -10.10 -16.83
C PRO A 80 3.76 -9.54 -16.95
N ASP A 81 4.02 -8.71 -17.96
CA ASP A 81 5.28 -8.01 -18.18
C ASP A 81 5.62 -6.99 -17.06
N THR A 82 4.60 -6.50 -16.35
CA THR A 82 4.79 -5.55 -15.23
C THR A 82 4.78 -6.23 -13.86
N PHE A 83 4.65 -7.56 -13.81
CA PHE A 83 4.46 -8.32 -12.58
C PHE A 83 5.52 -8.04 -11.51
N LEU A 84 6.80 -8.01 -11.88
CA LEU A 84 7.88 -7.72 -10.93
C LEU A 84 7.82 -6.28 -10.40
N HIS A 85 7.46 -5.32 -11.26
CA HIS A 85 7.27 -3.92 -10.85
C HIS A 85 6.10 -3.81 -9.87
N ALA A 86 4.97 -4.48 -10.15
CA ALA A 86 3.81 -4.53 -9.27
C ALA A 86 4.14 -5.16 -7.92
N MET A 87 4.83 -6.31 -7.93
CA MET A 87 5.24 -7.00 -6.72
C MET A 87 6.14 -6.12 -5.85
N ALA A 88 7.15 -5.47 -6.46
CA ALA A 88 8.04 -4.55 -5.76
C ALA A 88 7.27 -3.36 -5.17
N LEU A 89 6.39 -2.73 -5.97
CA LEU A 89 5.58 -1.59 -5.54
C LEU A 89 4.69 -1.98 -4.35
N PHE A 90 3.97 -3.08 -4.45
CA PHE A 90 2.99 -3.48 -3.44
C PHE A 90 3.65 -3.92 -2.13
N ILE A 91 4.76 -4.67 -2.19
CA ILE A 91 5.53 -5.06 -1.00
C ILE A 91 6.10 -3.81 -0.32
N PHE A 92 6.77 -2.94 -1.09
CA PHE A 92 7.40 -1.75 -0.53
C PHE A 92 6.36 -0.81 0.09
N PHE A 93 5.20 -0.64 -0.56
CA PHE A 93 4.08 0.12 -0.01
C PHE A 93 3.54 -0.52 1.27
N ASN A 94 3.28 -1.83 1.28
CA ASN A 94 2.71 -2.51 2.45
C ASN A 94 3.57 -2.42 3.70
N VAL A 95 4.89 -2.55 3.54
CA VAL A 95 5.87 -2.47 4.63
C VAL A 95 6.10 -1.04 5.08
N SER A 96 6.06 -0.07 4.15
CA SER A 96 6.29 1.34 4.47
C SER A 96 5.12 2.01 5.21
N VAL A 97 3.89 1.57 4.94
CA VAL A 97 2.70 2.12 5.61
C VAL A 97 2.49 1.41 6.94
N ASN A 98 2.97 2.00 8.04
CA ASN A 98 2.83 1.43 9.38
C ASN A 98 1.40 1.63 9.95
N PRO A 99 0.70 0.59 10.42
CA PRO A 99 -0.58 0.74 11.12
C PRO A 99 -0.55 1.64 12.36
N ALA A 100 0.60 1.79 13.02
CA ALA A 100 0.76 2.62 14.21
C ALA A 100 0.52 4.13 13.97
N ILE A 101 0.51 4.59 12.72
CA ILE A 101 0.20 6.00 12.38
C ILE A 101 -1.20 6.41 12.86
N PHE A 102 -2.16 5.47 12.91
CA PHE A 102 -3.53 5.75 13.34
C PHE A 102 -3.78 5.52 14.83
N ILE A 103 -3.02 4.61 15.47
CA ILE A 103 -3.16 4.29 16.90
C ILE A 103 -2.78 5.51 17.76
N LEU A 104 -1.70 6.21 17.41
CA LEU A 104 -1.24 7.40 18.14
C LEU A 104 -2.20 8.60 18.09
N LYS A 105 -3.11 8.63 17.11
CA LYS A 105 -4.11 9.70 16.98
C LYS A 105 -5.28 9.53 17.96
N GLN A 106 -5.55 8.32 18.44
CA GLN A 106 -6.61 8.07 19.43
C GLN A 106 -6.14 8.33 20.86
N GLU A 107 -4.85 8.18 21.17
CA GLU A 107 -4.31 8.44 22.52
C GLU A 107 -4.09 9.94 22.82
N THR A 108 -4.15 10.81 21.81
CA THR A 108 -3.92 12.25 21.92
C THR A 108 -5.20 13.10 21.84
N SER A 109 -6.38 12.47 21.84
CA SER A 109 -7.69 13.14 21.81
C SER A 109 -8.46 12.98 23.11
#